data_AF-A0A9P8M7U4-F1
#
_entry.id   AF-A0A9P8M7U4-F1
#
_cell.length_a   1.000
_cell.length_b   1.000
_cell.length_c   1.000
_cell.angle_alpha   90.00
_cell.angle_beta   90.00
_cell.angle_gamma   90.00
#
_symmetry.space_group_name_H-M   'P 1'
#
loop_
_entity.id
_entity.type
_entity.pdbx_description
1 polymer ?
#
loop_
_entity_poly.entity_id
_entity_poly.type
_entity_poly.pdbx_seq_one_letter_code
_entity_poly.pdbx_strand_id
1 'polypeptide(L)'
;MAPCINFVTGNSNKLREVKAILEPGIEVRSNPIDVEEVQGSIEEVTESKCRRAAELVNGPVLVEDTALCFNALAGLPGPYIKWFLAGIGHEGLNNLLAAYADKSAEAVCWDPIFEHDGKTFAEMDGAEKNKISHRSRALEKLRQWFEGERQH
;
A
#
# COMPACT_ATOMS: atom_id res chain seq x y z
N MET A 1 13.19 22.11 -5.22
CA MET A 1 12.48 21.58 -4.04
C MET A 1 12.78 20.10 -3.96
N ALA A 2 12.83 19.53 -2.74
CA ALA A 2 12.81 18.07 -2.62
C ALA A 2 11.48 17.55 -3.19
N PRO A 3 11.47 16.39 -3.87
CA PRO A 3 10.22 15.76 -4.28
C PRO A 3 9.36 15.48 -3.04
N CYS A 4 8.05 15.66 -3.16
CA CYS A 4 7.10 15.49 -2.07
C CYS A 4 5.98 14.55 -2.50
N ILE A 5 5.54 13.68 -1.59
CA ILE A 5 4.42 12.76 -1.77
C ILE A 5 3.42 12.91 -0.62
N ASN A 6 2.13 12.85 -0.94
CA ASN A 6 1.06 12.87 0.06
C ASN A 6 0.72 11.43 0.45
N PHE A 7 0.95 11.07 1.71
CA PHE A 7 0.56 9.77 2.24
C PHE A 7 -0.83 9.85 2.86
N VAL A 8 -1.77 9.14 2.25
CA VAL A 8 -3.19 9.16 2.61
C VAL A 8 -3.42 8.12 3.69
N THR A 9 -3.23 8.54 4.94
CA THR A 9 -3.41 7.66 6.10
C THR A 9 -3.86 8.45 7.32
N GLY A 10 -4.70 7.82 8.14
CA GLY A 10 -5.00 8.24 9.51
C GLY A 10 -4.10 7.58 10.57
N ASN A 11 -3.24 6.63 10.17
CA ASN A 11 -2.43 5.85 11.10
C ASN A 11 -1.03 6.46 11.28
N SER A 12 -0.76 6.96 12.49
CA SER A 12 0.51 7.61 12.84
C SER A 12 1.71 6.67 12.85
N ASN A 13 1.51 5.36 13.07
CA ASN A 13 2.59 4.37 13.00
C ASN A 13 3.00 4.12 11.55
N LYS A 14 2.02 3.91 10.65
CA LYS A 14 2.29 3.78 9.20
C LYS A 14 3.02 5.01 8.67
N LEU A 15 2.59 6.22 9.05
CA LEU A 15 3.26 7.45 8.65
C LEU A 15 4.72 7.48 9.10
N ARG A 16 5.02 7.02 10.32
CA ARG A 16 6.39 6.97 10.85
C ARG A 16 7.26 5.99 10.06
N GLU A 17 6.71 4.83 9.72
CA GLU A 17 7.40 3.80 8.94
C GLU A 17 7.72 4.31 7.53
N VAL A 18 6.73 4.87 6.82
CA VAL A 18 6.91 5.44 5.48
C VAL A 18 7.92 6.58 5.49
N LYS A 19 7.87 7.47 6.49
CA LYS A 19 8.86 8.55 6.66
C LYS A 19 10.27 8.01 6.85
N ALA A 20 10.45 7.00 7.70
CA ALA A 20 11.75 6.40 7.95
C ALA A 20 12.38 5.78 6.69
N ILE A 21 11.55 5.36 5.72
CA ILE A 21 12.00 4.75 4.47
C ILE A 21 12.31 5.81 3.39
N LEU A 22 11.47 6.84 3.28
CA LEU A 22 11.52 7.79 2.17
C LEU A 22 12.29 9.09 2.49
N GLU A 23 12.27 9.56 3.73
CA GLU A 23 12.96 10.78 4.13
C GLU A 23 14.46 10.54 4.39
N PRO A 24 15.34 11.53 4.14
CA PRO A 24 15.04 12.87 3.61
C PRO A 24 14.94 12.92 2.07
N GLY A 25 14.98 11.77 1.39
CA GLY A 25 15.01 11.71 -0.08
C GLY A 25 13.73 12.21 -0.75
N ILE A 26 12.57 11.91 -0.16
CA ILE A 26 11.24 12.40 -0.58
C ILE A 26 10.52 12.87 0.69
N GLU A 27 10.03 14.11 0.68
CA GLU A 27 9.22 14.66 1.78
C GLU A 27 7.86 13.95 1.84
N VAL A 28 7.51 13.37 2.99
CA VAL A 28 6.22 12.67 3.16
C VAL A 28 5.26 13.57 3.94
N ARG A 29 4.20 14.02 3.25
CA ARG A 29 3.11 14.79 3.86
C ARG A 29 1.98 13.87 4.28
N SER A 30 1.62 13.88 5.55
CA SER A 30 0.44 13.17 6.03
C SER A 30 -0.82 13.88 5.56
N ASN A 31 -1.75 13.15 4.95
CA ASN A 31 -3.03 13.71 4.52
C ASN A 31 -4.18 12.76 4.88
N PRO A 32 -4.81 12.90 6.06
CA PRO A 32 -5.85 11.99 6.55
C PRO A 32 -7.21 12.29 5.92
N ILE A 33 -7.28 12.29 4.59
CA ILE A 33 -8.54 12.47 3.86
C ILE A 33 -9.33 11.18 3.94
N ASP A 34 -10.61 11.30 4.26
CA ASP A 34 -11.54 10.17 4.16
C ASP A 34 -11.98 10.05 2.70
N VAL A 35 -11.59 8.93 2.07
CA VAL A 35 -11.87 8.65 0.67
C VAL A 35 -12.90 7.52 0.65
N GLU A 36 -13.99 7.72 -0.06
CA GLU A 36 -14.98 6.68 -0.26
C GLU A 36 -14.34 5.45 -0.92
N GLU A 37 -14.52 4.28 -0.31
CA GLU A 37 -14.00 3.00 -0.80
C GLU A 37 -15.11 2.28 -1.58
N VAL A 38 -14.81 1.84 -2.80
CA VAL A 38 -15.72 0.96 -3.54
C VAL A 38 -15.76 -0.43 -2.91
N GLN A 39 -16.73 -1.24 -3.31
CA GLN A 39 -16.71 -2.68 -3.03
C GLN A 39 -16.06 -3.40 -4.20
N GLY A 40 -15.20 -4.37 -3.92
CA GLY A 40 -14.45 -5.10 -4.94
C GLY A 40 -13.33 -5.93 -4.34
N SER A 41 -12.39 -6.34 -5.20
CA SER A 41 -11.12 -6.92 -4.78
C SER A 41 -10.24 -5.90 -4.08
N ILE A 42 -9.20 -6.34 -3.36
CA ILE A 42 -8.25 -5.42 -2.71
C ILE A 42 -7.61 -4.47 -3.73
N GLU A 43 -7.31 -4.97 -4.93
CA GLU A 43 -6.75 -4.19 -6.02
C GLU A 43 -7.73 -3.09 -6.47
N GLU A 44 -8.99 -3.45 -6.77
CA GLU A 44 -10.02 -2.50 -7.20
C GLU A 44 -10.30 -1.43 -6.15
N VAL A 45 -10.40 -1.82 -4.87
CA VAL A 45 -10.62 -0.90 -3.76
C VAL A 45 -9.46 0.07 -3.64
N THR A 46 -8.23 -0.44 -3.61
CA THR A 46 -7.06 0.42 -3.38
C THR A 46 -6.78 1.31 -4.58
N GLU A 47 -6.95 0.83 -5.81
CA GLU A 47 -6.81 1.64 -7.03
C GLU A 47 -7.82 2.78 -7.07
N SER A 48 -9.09 2.48 -6.76
CA SER A 48 -10.14 3.49 -6.70
C SER A 48 -9.84 4.56 -5.65
N LYS A 49 -9.42 4.12 -4.46
CA LYS A 49 -9.01 5.00 -3.36
C LYS A 49 -7.82 5.87 -3.74
N CYS A 50 -6.80 5.29 -4.37
CA CYS A 50 -5.61 6.00 -4.79
C CYS A 50 -5.92 7.05 -5.87
N ARG A 51 -6.76 6.72 -6.86
CA ARG A 51 -7.22 7.66 -7.89
C ARG A 51 -8.00 8.83 -7.28
N ARG A 52 -8.99 8.54 -6.44
CA ARG A 52 -9.81 9.56 -5.76
C ARG A 52 -8.98 10.44 -4.84
N ALA A 53 -8.03 9.85 -4.11
CA ALA A 53 -7.11 10.62 -3.29
C ALA A 53 -6.23 11.55 -4.14
N ALA A 54 -5.70 11.09 -5.27
CA ALA A 54 -4.91 11.91 -6.19
C ALA A 54 -5.71 13.11 -6.72
N GLU A 55 -6.98 12.92 -7.03
CA GLU A 55 -7.91 13.96 -7.47
C GLU A 55 -8.16 15.01 -6.36
N LEU A 56 -8.44 14.55 -5.13
CA LEU A 56 -8.70 15.44 -3.98
C LEU A 56 -7.46 16.24 -3.55
N VAL A 57 -6.29 15.60 -3.60
CA VAL A 57 -5.00 16.20 -3.24
C VAL A 57 -4.46 17.08 -4.36
N ASN A 58 -4.87 16.83 -5.60
CA ASN A 58 -4.32 17.43 -6.81
C ASN A 58 -2.79 17.32 -6.86
N GLY A 59 -2.28 16.10 -6.69
CA GLY A 59 -0.84 15.82 -6.64
C GLY A 59 -0.52 14.34 -6.41
N PRO A 60 0.77 13.99 -6.30
CA PRO A 60 1.21 12.61 -6.08
C PRO A 60 0.75 12.10 -4.72
N VAL A 61 0.23 10.87 -4.72
CA VAL A 61 -0.29 10.21 -3.52
C VAL A 61 0.28 8.81 -3.36
N LEU A 62 0.49 8.43 -2.11
CA LEU A 62 0.68 7.05 -1.67
C LEU A 62 -0.55 6.67 -0.86
N VAL A 63 -1.15 5.53 -1.18
CA VAL A 63 -2.20 4.88 -0.40
C VAL A 63 -1.69 3.52 0.03
N GLU A 64 -2.10 3.08 1.20
CA GLU A 64 -1.83 1.73 1.72
C GLU A 64 -3.14 1.15 2.25
N ASP A 65 -3.58 0.03 1.67
CA ASP A 65 -4.67 -0.78 2.19
C ASP A 65 -4.16 -2.12 2.70
N THR A 66 -4.79 -2.57 3.79
CA THR A 66 -4.49 -3.85 4.42
C THR A 66 -5.76 -4.68 4.41
N ALA A 67 -5.69 -5.89 3.88
CA ALA A 67 -6.74 -6.89 3.96
C ALA A 67 -6.37 -7.99 4.96
N LEU A 68 -7.38 -8.54 5.63
CA LEU A 68 -7.26 -9.75 6.44
C LEU A 68 -8.14 -10.83 5.82
N CYS A 69 -7.50 -11.87 5.30
CA CYS A 69 -8.14 -12.91 4.51
C CYS A 69 -8.21 -14.20 5.33
N PHE A 70 -9.40 -14.61 5.76
CA PHE A 70 -9.58 -15.92 6.39
C PHE A 70 -9.83 -17.00 5.34
N ASN A 71 -9.03 -18.07 5.37
CA ASN A 71 -9.14 -19.16 4.40
C ASN A 71 -10.52 -19.84 4.49
N ALA A 72 -11.00 -20.05 5.71
CA ALA A 72 -12.32 -20.61 5.97
C ALA A 72 -13.50 -19.76 5.47
N LEU A 73 -13.29 -18.45 5.27
CA LEU A 73 -14.30 -17.52 4.75
C LEU A 73 -14.00 -17.08 3.32
N ALA A 74 -13.27 -17.89 2.55
CA ALA A 74 -12.90 -17.61 1.17
C ALA A 74 -12.24 -16.22 0.98
N GLY A 75 -11.39 -15.82 1.94
CA GLY A 75 -10.67 -14.55 1.92
C GLY A 75 -11.41 -13.38 2.57
N LEU A 76 -12.62 -13.55 3.10
CA LEU A 76 -13.28 -12.52 3.90
C LEU A 76 -12.67 -12.42 5.31
N PRO A 77 -12.75 -11.26 5.98
CA PRO A 77 -13.37 -9.99 5.53
C PRO A 77 -12.59 -9.25 4.43
N GLY A 78 -11.34 -9.63 4.14
CA GLY A 78 -10.57 -9.08 3.04
C GLY A 78 -10.37 -7.57 3.17
N PRO A 79 -10.62 -6.76 2.13
CA PRO A 79 -10.45 -5.29 2.18
C PRO A 79 -11.38 -4.61 3.18
N TYR A 80 -12.44 -5.30 3.64
CA TYR A 80 -13.44 -4.74 4.56
C TYR A 80 -13.04 -4.82 6.04
N ILE A 81 -11.81 -5.27 6.35
CA ILE A 81 -11.35 -5.51 7.72
C ILE A 81 -11.52 -4.30 8.64
N LYS A 82 -11.36 -3.07 8.14
CA LYS A 82 -11.61 -1.82 8.90
C LYS A 82 -13.00 -1.80 9.52
N TRP A 83 -14.02 -2.14 8.73
CA TRP A 83 -15.43 -2.11 9.13
C TRP A 83 -15.78 -3.26 10.08
N PHE A 84 -15.24 -4.45 9.80
CA PHE A 84 -15.41 -5.59 10.71
C PHE A 84 -14.76 -5.29 12.06
N LEU A 85 -13.51 -4.83 12.09
CA LEU A 85 -12.84 -4.50 13.34
C LEU A 85 -13.57 -3.41 14.13
N ALA A 86 -14.09 -2.38 13.46
CA ALA A 86 -14.89 -1.33 14.11
C ALA A 86 -16.22 -1.85 14.67
N GLY A 87 -16.88 -2.78 13.97
CA GLY A 87 -18.20 -3.28 14.36
C GLY A 87 -18.16 -4.38 15.43
N ILE A 88 -17.24 -5.35 15.31
CA ILE A 88 -17.22 -6.55 16.16
C ILE A 88 -15.95 -6.69 17.01
N GLY A 89 -14.96 -5.82 16.81
CA GLY A 89 -13.70 -5.86 17.54
C GLY A 89 -12.87 -7.12 17.25
N HIS A 90 -11.74 -7.24 17.95
CA HIS A 90 -10.85 -8.39 17.83
C HIS A 90 -11.51 -9.70 18.28
N GLU A 91 -12.29 -9.65 19.36
CA GLU A 91 -12.99 -10.84 19.87
C GLU A 91 -14.05 -11.33 18.89
N GLY A 92 -14.85 -10.42 18.32
CA GLY A 92 -15.82 -10.77 17.30
C GLY A 92 -15.17 -11.35 16.04
N LEU A 93 -14.03 -10.80 15.60
CA LEU A 93 -13.27 -11.35 14.48
C LEU A 93 -12.83 -12.80 14.73
N ASN A 94 -12.37 -13.11 15.94
CA ASN A 94 -12.03 -14.49 16.30
C ASN A 94 -13.28 -15.39 16.34
N ASN A 95 -14.38 -14.87 16.86
CA ASN A 95 -15.64 -15.61 16.96
C ASN A 95 -16.27 -15.89 15.59
N LEU A 96 -16.00 -15.10 14.55
CA LEU A 96 -16.42 -15.41 13.17
C LEU A 96 -15.91 -16.77 12.70
N LEU A 97 -14.71 -17.16 13.13
CA LEU A 97 -14.12 -18.42 12.76
C LEU A 97 -14.54 -19.58 13.65
N ALA A 98 -15.28 -19.36 14.74
CA ALA A 98 -15.58 -20.38 15.75
C ALA A 98 -16.17 -21.67 15.14
N ALA A 99 -17.04 -21.54 14.14
CA ALA A 99 -17.71 -22.65 13.48
C ALA A 99 -16.83 -23.47 12.50
N TYR A 100 -15.64 -22.99 12.15
CA TYR A 100 -14.79 -23.58 11.10
C TYR A 100 -13.59 -24.30 11.69
N ALA A 101 -13.24 -25.50 11.23
CA ALA A 101 -12.02 -26.17 11.74
C ALA A 101 -10.75 -25.38 11.37
N ASP A 102 -10.72 -24.80 10.18
CA ASP A 102 -9.62 -23.96 9.70
C ASP A 102 -9.71 -22.55 10.30
N LYS A 103 -8.61 -22.13 10.95
CA LYS A 103 -8.43 -20.80 11.56
C LYS A 103 -7.33 -20.00 10.88
N SER A 104 -6.78 -20.50 9.78
CA SER A 104 -5.67 -19.86 9.08
C SER A 104 -6.13 -18.57 8.40
N ALA A 105 -5.22 -17.59 8.41
CA ALA A 105 -5.46 -16.26 7.92
C ALA A 105 -4.19 -15.71 7.27
N GLU A 106 -4.37 -14.85 6.27
CA GLU A 106 -3.31 -14.10 5.62
C GLU A 106 -3.57 -12.61 5.74
N ALA A 107 -2.55 -11.83 6.08
CA ALA A 107 -2.58 -10.39 5.99
C ALA A 107 -1.96 -9.96 4.66
N VAL A 108 -2.73 -9.24 3.85
CA VAL A 108 -2.28 -8.74 2.54
C VAL A 108 -2.17 -7.22 2.62
N CYS A 109 -1.01 -6.68 2.25
CA CYS A 109 -0.82 -5.24 2.10
C CYS A 109 -0.72 -4.89 0.62
N TRP A 110 -1.42 -3.84 0.21
CA TRP A 110 -1.37 -3.32 -1.15
C TRP A 110 -1.09 -1.81 -1.12
N ASP A 111 0.01 -1.41 -1.77
CA ASP A 111 0.59 -0.07 -1.67
C ASP A 111 0.68 0.61 -3.05
N PRO A 112 -0.43 1.05 -3.66
CA PRO A 112 -0.38 1.73 -4.93
C PRO A 112 0.16 3.15 -4.76
N ILE A 113 1.16 3.46 -5.56
CA ILE A 113 1.70 4.81 -5.74
C ILE A 113 1.12 5.38 -7.03
N PHE A 114 0.44 6.52 -6.93
CA PHE A 114 -0.09 7.23 -8.09
C PHE A 114 0.74 8.49 -8.34
N GLU A 115 1.23 8.64 -9.56
CA GLU A 115 1.85 9.87 -10.02
C GLU A 115 0.81 10.70 -10.80
N HIS A 116 0.71 11.98 -10.47
CA HIS A 116 -0.19 12.94 -11.11
C HIS A 116 0.24 13.18 -12.57
N ASP A 117 -0.72 13.43 -13.47
CA ASP A 117 -0.65 13.34 -14.96
C ASP A 117 -1.14 12.01 -15.57
N GLY A 118 -1.88 11.21 -14.80
CA GLY A 118 -2.81 10.22 -15.36
C GLY A 118 -2.24 8.84 -15.65
N LYS A 119 -1.09 8.46 -15.07
CA LYS A 119 -0.55 7.09 -15.12
C LYS A 119 -0.08 6.60 -13.74
N THR A 120 -0.55 5.44 -13.34
CA THR A 120 -0.03 4.69 -12.19
C THR A 120 1.31 4.03 -12.51
N PHE A 121 2.03 3.64 -11.46
CA PHE A 121 3.18 2.73 -11.57
C PHE A 121 2.83 1.35 -12.19
N ALA A 122 1.55 0.96 -12.17
CA ALA A 122 1.03 -0.26 -12.78
C ALA A 122 0.74 -0.10 -14.28
N GLU A 123 0.36 1.11 -14.70
CA GLU A 123 0.06 1.49 -16.10
C GLU A 123 1.31 1.91 -16.89
N MET A 124 2.44 2.16 -16.22
CA MET A 124 3.73 2.43 -16.86
C MET A 124 4.33 1.17 -17.51
N ASP A 125 4.95 1.34 -18.69
CA ASP A 125 5.68 0.24 -19.32
C ASP A 125 6.90 -0.18 -18.48
N GLY A 126 7.40 -1.39 -18.71
CA GLY A 126 8.50 -1.95 -17.92
C GLY A 126 9.78 -1.10 -17.93
N ALA A 127 10.06 -0.36 -19.00
CA ALA A 127 11.23 0.49 -19.11
C ALA A 127 11.06 1.81 -18.33
N GLU A 128 9.88 2.42 -18.39
CA GLU A 128 9.51 3.59 -17.57
C GLU A 128 9.51 3.23 -16.09
N LYS A 129 8.85 2.12 -15.74
CA LYS A 129 8.77 1.57 -14.38
C LYS A 129 10.16 1.27 -13.79
N ASN A 130 11.08 0.72 -14.60
CA ASN A 130 12.44 0.41 -14.15
C ASN A 130 13.32 1.65 -13.95
N LYS A 131 13.00 2.81 -14.55
CA LYS A 131 13.76 4.04 -14.30
C LYS A 131 13.50 4.60 -12.90
N ILE A 132 12.31 4.36 -12.35
CA ILE A 132 11.86 4.99 -11.10
C ILE A 132 11.55 4.00 -9.97
N SER A 133 11.48 2.68 -10.22
CA SER A 133 11.11 1.72 -9.17
C SER A 133 12.20 1.52 -8.12
N HIS A 134 11.77 1.46 -6.85
CA HIS A 134 12.63 1.07 -5.73
C HIS A 134 13.29 -0.30 -5.94
N ARG A 135 12.57 -1.25 -6.56
CA ARG A 135 13.10 -2.57 -6.93
C ARG A 135 14.26 -2.46 -7.93
N SER A 136 14.11 -1.67 -8.98
CA SER A 136 15.16 -1.46 -9.99
C SER A 136 16.38 -0.77 -9.39
N ARG A 137 16.18 0.28 -8.59
CA ARG A 137 17.27 0.99 -7.89
C ARG A 137 18.00 0.09 -6.88
N ALA A 138 17.30 -0.82 -6.22
CA ALA A 138 17.90 -1.81 -5.31
C ALA A 138 18.70 -2.88 -6.08
N LEU A 139 18.16 -3.41 -7.18
CA LEU A 139 18.86 -4.37 -8.04
C LEU A 139 20.08 -3.75 -8.74
N GLU A 140 20.02 -2.48 -9.11
CA GLU A 140 21.14 -1.73 -9.66
C GLU A 140 22.28 -1.57 -8.64
N LYS A 141 21.95 -1.23 -7.39
CA LYS A 141 22.93 -1.19 -6.29
C LYS A 141 23.53 -2.57 -6.00
N LEU A 142 22.71 -3.62 -6.05
CA LEU A 142 23.18 -5.00 -5.88
C LEU A 142 24.13 -5.42 -7.02
N ARG A 143 23.80 -5.05 -8.27
CA ARG A 143 24.67 -5.26 -9.43
C ARG A 143 26.02 -4.54 -9.25
N GLN A 144 25.98 -3.26 -8.89
CA GLN A 144 27.19 -2.46 -8.65
C GLN A 144 28.06 -3.05 -7.54
N TRP A 145 27.44 -3.62 -6.50
CA TRP A 145 28.17 -4.32 -5.43
C TRP A 145 28.91 -5.56 -5.96
N PHE A 146 28.25 -6.43 -6.72
CA PHE A 146 28.91 -7.60 -7.34
C PHE A 146 29.98 -7.23 -8.38
N GLU A 147 29.77 -6.14 -9.13
CA GLU A 147 30.75 -5.64 -10.10
C GLU A 147 31.96 -4.99 -9.40
N GLY A 148 31.75 -4.36 -8.24
CA GLY A 148 32.81 -3.82 -7.39
C GLY A 148 33.65 -4.88 -6.67
N GLU A 149 33.06 -6.01 -6.29
CA GLU A 149 33.79 -7.12 -5.65
C GLU A 149 34.64 -7.96 -6.62
N ARG A 150 34.47 -7.81 -7.94
CA ARG A 150 35.31 -8.49 -8.94
C ARG A 150 36.59 -7.73 -9.32
N GLN A 151 36.85 -6.58 -8.69
CA GLN A 151 38.08 -5.79 -8.87
C GLN A 151 39.04 -5.85 -7.66
N HIS A 152 38.73 -6.66 -6.66
CA HIS A 152 39.62 -7.04 -5.55
C HIS A 152 39.74 -8.56 -5.46
#